data_AF-A0A934E6T5-F1
#
_entry.id   AF-A0A934E6T5-F1
#
_cell.length_a   1.000
_cell.length_b   1.000
_cell.length_c   1.000
_cell.angle_alpha   90.00
_cell.angle_beta   90.00
_cell.angle_gamma   90.00
#
_symmetry.space_group_name_H-M   'P 1'
#
loop_
_entity.id
_entity.type
_entity.pdbx_description
1 polymer ?
#
loop_
_entity_poly.entity_id
_entity_poly.type
_entity_poly.pdbx_seq_one_letter_code
_entity_poly.pdbx_strand_id
1 'polypeptide(L)'
;MIQDIRNSENRAPETGMDYSALSAGHSSGCSHHHQISESSTGARLLITLALNFIIPVVQVIGGIAAHSMALISDATHNFSDFTAILISYFALKIGKKGASLQNTFGYRRAEILAAMLNVAILLGASTIIVYGAFQRLKNPEIVSGGLVMGIASIGVIGNGFSAWLLHRDAKESLNVRGAFLHMMGDMLTSVVVLLNGLILIYKTWYWLDPLLSLMIVIFIVKNCWTILKESTAILMNATPGHLDIQAVQTFLQNFPDISGVHYLHAWSLGSSGVAFSCHVVVEDQPISQTRQLREKINHALFQEFGIDHPVLQFETNACGNGNLFCEDTCTAESPSRPLKHGDNQTAWTEKTWPRHFALAARLILGGVFIYASLDKILHPAAFADAVFNYQLLPAQLINLMALALPWLELTLGVLLLSGIWLPGATLGVNLLLITFLGALIINSARGLNISCGCFSTDTTAAGLSWWDVLRDIFFFSLSVYLLVYHSIRRQTA
;
A
#
# COMPACT_ATOMS: atom_id res chain seq x y z
N MET A 1 -19.04 45.17 40.15
CA MET A 1 -17.88 44.27 40.22
C MET A 1 -18.18 42.90 39.57
N ILE A 2 -18.85 42.87 38.41
CA ILE A 2 -18.95 41.74 37.46
C ILE A 2 -19.23 42.38 36.09
N GLN A 3 -18.28 43.17 35.58
CA GLN A 3 -18.38 43.76 34.23
C GLN A 3 -17.02 44.07 33.57
N ASP A 4 -15.89 43.76 34.23
CA ASP A 4 -14.53 44.07 33.73
C ASP A 4 -13.77 42.87 33.14
N ILE A 5 -14.42 41.72 32.89
CA ILE A 5 -13.75 40.51 32.34
C ILE A 5 -14.02 40.32 30.83
N ARG A 6 -14.62 41.31 30.14
CA ARG A 6 -14.96 41.19 28.70
C ARG A 6 -14.10 41.98 27.73
N ASN A 7 -13.06 42.69 28.21
CA ASN A 7 -12.27 43.60 27.37
C ASN A 7 -10.75 43.29 27.31
N SER A 8 -10.29 42.10 27.69
CA SER A 8 -8.87 41.71 27.55
C SER A 8 -8.55 40.80 26.35
N GLU A 9 -9.52 40.52 25.46
CA GLU A 9 -9.34 39.59 24.32
C GLU A 9 -8.65 40.18 23.07
N ASN A 10 -8.10 41.40 23.09
CA ASN A 10 -7.50 42.02 21.90
C ASN A 10 -6.11 42.63 22.14
N ARG A 11 -5.12 41.81 22.54
CA ARG A 11 -3.68 42.13 22.41
C ARG A 11 -2.83 40.86 22.43
N ALA A 12 -2.74 40.18 21.30
CA ALA A 12 -1.62 39.28 21.00
C ALA A 12 -0.49 40.11 20.36
N PRO A 13 0.77 39.99 20.81
CA PRO A 13 1.89 40.58 20.10
C PRO A 13 2.22 39.73 18.86
N GLU A 14 2.06 40.31 17.68
CA GLU A 14 2.62 39.79 16.43
C GLU A 14 4.14 39.70 16.54
N THR A 15 4.66 38.49 16.70
CA THR A 15 6.07 38.17 16.42
C THR A 15 6.07 37.11 15.33
N GLY A 16 6.11 37.57 14.08
CA GLY A 16 6.37 36.72 12.93
C GLY A 16 7.81 36.22 12.97
N MET A 17 8.01 35.00 13.45
CA MET A 17 9.20 34.22 13.14
C MET A 17 8.88 33.31 11.95
N ASP A 18 9.54 33.63 10.85
CA ASP A 18 9.49 32.93 9.57
C ASP A 18 10.26 31.60 9.68
N TYR A 19 9.54 30.48 9.67
CA TYR A 19 10.11 29.12 9.74
C TYR A 19 10.37 28.50 8.34
N SER A 20 10.62 29.32 7.32
CA SER A 20 10.74 28.85 5.92
C SER A 20 12.16 28.46 5.46
N ALA A 21 13.13 28.32 6.37
CA ALA A 21 14.48 27.89 5.99
C ALA A 21 15.01 26.81 6.95
N LEU A 22 15.58 25.75 6.34
CA LEU A 22 16.35 24.63 6.93
C LEU A 22 15.60 23.30 7.07
N SER A 23 15.45 22.60 5.93
CA SER A 23 15.40 21.14 5.89
C SER A 23 16.23 20.61 4.70
N ALA A 24 17.56 20.64 4.85
CA ALA A 24 18.48 19.94 3.95
C ALA A 24 19.08 18.76 4.72
N GLY A 25 18.45 17.59 4.62
CA GLY A 25 18.93 16.33 5.20
C GLY A 25 18.79 15.20 4.17
N HIS A 26 19.93 14.61 3.80
CA HIS A 26 20.05 13.55 2.79
C HIS A 26 19.38 12.24 3.24
N SER A 27 18.45 11.73 2.43
CA SER A 27 18.04 10.33 2.44
C SER A 27 17.77 9.85 1.02
N SER A 28 18.45 8.78 0.64
CA SER A 28 18.34 8.08 -0.64
C SER A 28 17.15 7.11 -0.58
N GLY A 29 15.95 7.63 -0.84
CA GLY A 29 14.73 6.85 -1.07
C GLY A 29 13.96 7.46 -2.24
N CYS A 30 13.47 6.62 -3.16
CA CYS A 30 12.72 7.06 -4.33
C CYS A 30 11.38 7.68 -3.92
N SER A 31 11.36 9.00 -3.73
CA SER A 31 10.14 9.78 -3.52
C SER A 31 9.74 10.52 -4.79
N HIS A 32 8.68 10.08 -5.47
CA HIS A 32 8.03 10.81 -6.57
C HIS A 32 7.26 12.02 -6.01
N HIS A 33 7.99 13.06 -5.62
CA HIS A 33 7.40 14.31 -5.13
C HIS A 33 7.67 15.44 -6.12
N HIS A 34 6.80 15.58 -7.13
CA HIS A 34 6.83 16.74 -8.04
C HIS A 34 6.27 17.98 -7.32
N GLN A 35 7.14 18.74 -6.65
CA GLN A 35 6.83 20.11 -6.27
C GLN A 35 6.87 21.00 -7.52
N ILE A 36 5.75 21.65 -7.82
CA ILE A 36 5.62 22.61 -8.92
C ILE A 36 6.14 23.97 -8.41
N SER A 37 7.32 24.41 -8.88
CA SER A 37 7.87 25.75 -8.63
C SER A 37 7.82 26.66 -9.87
N GLU A 38 7.99 27.96 -9.64
CA GLU A 38 7.46 29.09 -10.43
C GLU A 38 7.86 29.27 -11.92
N SER A 39 6.88 29.86 -12.62
CA SER A 39 6.78 30.53 -13.94
C SER A 39 7.48 30.00 -15.20
N SER A 40 8.73 29.50 -15.18
CA SER A 40 9.38 28.95 -16.40
C SER A 40 9.60 27.43 -16.35
N THR A 41 9.86 26.90 -15.15
CA THR A 41 9.95 25.45 -14.88
C THR A 41 8.57 24.79 -14.94
N GLY A 42 7.52 25.50 -14.52
CA GLY A 42 6.15 24.97 -14.49
C GLY A 42 5.60 24.57 -15.86
N ALA A 43 5.85 25.36 -16.91
CA ALA A 43 5.39 25.03 -18.26
C ALA A 43 6.09 23.79 -18.82
N ARG A 44 7.41 23.67 -18.60
CA ARG A 44 8.20 22.50 -18.99
C ARG A 44 7.73 21.24 -18.27
N LEU A 45 7.51 21.35 -16.97
CA LEU A 45 7.00 20.26 -16.14
C LEU A 45 5.60 19.80 -16.56
N LEU A 46 4.72 20.74 -16.94
CA LEU A 46 3.37 20.42 -17.42
C LEU A 46 3.41 19.70 -18.78
N ILE A 47 4.30 20.12 -19.68
CA ILE A 47 4.53 19.41 -20.95
C ILE A 47 5.04 17.99 -20.68
N THR A 48 6.04 17.84 -19.82
CA THR A 48 6.57 16.52 -19.41
C THR A 48 5.49 15.64 -18.81
N LEU A 49 4.63 16.18 -17.93
CA LEU A 49 3.53 15.43 -17.32
C LEU A 49 2.49 14.99 -18.36
N ALA A 50 2.16 15.86 -19.33
CA ALA A 50 1.25 15.51 -20.42
C ALA A 50 1.82 14.41 -21.31
N LEU A 51 3.13 14.47 -21.63
CA LEU A 51 3.83 13.43 -22.40
C LEU A 51 3.82 12.08 -21.64
N ASN A 52 4.09 12.11 -20.33
CA ASN A 52 4.04 10.92 -19.46
C ASN A 52 2.65 10.27 -19.38
N PHE A 53 1.59 10.99 -19.76
CA PHE A 53 0.25 10.41 -19.86
C PHE A 53 -0.06 9.91 -21.28
N ILE A 54 0.22 10.71 -22.31
CA ILE A 54 -0.16 10.42 -23.69
C ILE A 54 0.65 9.25 -24.25
N ILE A 55 1.96 9.22 -24.01
CA ILE A 55 2.86 8.20 -24.56
C ILE A 55 2.44 6.80 -24.12
N PRO A 56 2.24 6.52 -22.80
CA PRO A 56 1.85 5.18 -22.38
C PRO A 56 0.49 4.75 -22.94
N VAL A 57 -0.48 5.67 -23.08
CA VAL A 57 -1.78 5.36 -23.68
C VAL A 57 -1.61 4.89 -25.13
N VAL A 58 -0.80 5.61 -25.92
CA VAL A 58 -0.47 5.21 -27.30
C VAL A 58 0.27 3.86 -27.32
N GLN A 59 1.19 3.63 -26.39
CA GLN A 59 1.92 2.37 -26.31
C GLN A 59 1.04 1.19 -25.87
N VAL A 60 0.06 1.37 -24.98
CA VAL A 60 -0.91 0.31 -24.61
C VAL A 60 -1.75 -0.08 -25.83
N ILE A 61 -2.36 0.90 -26.51
CA ILE A 61 -3.15 0.65 -27.72
C ILE A 61 -2.29 -0.03 -28.79
N GLY A 62 -1.07 0.49 -28.96
CA GLY A 62 -0.07 -0.04 -29.87
C GLY A 62 0.37 -1.47 -29.57
N GLY A 63 0.59 -1.78 -28.30
CA GLY A 63 1.01 -3.11 -27.84
C GLY A 63 -0.09 -4.15 -28.05
N ILE A 64 -1.35 -3.78 -27.84
CA ILE A 64 -2.50 -4.64 -28.16
C ILE A 64 -2.57 -4.86 -29.68
N ALA A 65 -2.52 -3.78 -30.48
CA ALA A 65 -2.60 -3.88 -31.95
C ALA A 65 -1.42 -4.62 -32.58
N ALA A 66 -0.22 -4.50 -32.00
CA ALA A 66 0.98 -5.18 -32.46
C ALA A 66 1.11 -6.60 -31.93
N HIS A 67 0.21 -7.03 -31.04
CA HIS A 67 0.34 -8.24 -30.25
C HIS A 67 1.73 -8.32 -29.59
N SER A 68 2.16 -7.31 -28.82
CA SER A 68 3.48 -7.26 -28.16
C SER A 68 3.35 -7.08 -26.65
N MET A 69 3.81 -8.07 -25.88
CA MET A 69 3.86 -8.01 -24.41
C MET A 69 5.02 -7.14 -23.93
N ALA A 70 6.11 -7.02 -24.68
CA ALA A 70 7.20 -6.11 -24.34
C ALA A 70 6.72 -4.66 -24.38
N LEU A 71 5.98 -4.28 -25.43
CA LEU A 71 5.44 -2.92 -25.57
C LEU A 71 4.36 -2.62 -24.53
N ILE A 72 3.48 -3.59 -24.21
CA ILE A 72 2.51 -3.44 -23.11
C ILE A 72 3.21 -3.29 -21.76
N SER A 73 4.30 -4.01 -21.52
CA SER A 73 5.05 -3.93 -20.26
C SER A 73 5.74 -2.58 -20.07
N ASP A 74 6.38 -2.05 -21.11
CA ASP A 74 6.98 -0.70 -21.11
C ASP A 74 5.91 0.38 -20.88
N ALA A 75 4.78 0.25 -21.58
CA ALA A 75 3.63 1.15 -21.40
C ALA A 75 3.06 1.10 -19.98
N THR A 76 2.94 -0.10 -19.39
CA THR A 76 2.38 -0.29 -18.05
C THR A 76 3.26 0.33 -16.98
N HIS A 77 4.58 0.19 -17.09
CA HIS A 77 5.53 0.86 -16.20
C HIS A 77 5.35 2.38 -16.25
N ASN A 78 5.45 2.97 -17.45
CA ASN A 78 5.37 4.42 -17.64
C ASN A 78 3.98 4.98 -17.26
N PHE A 79 2.90 4.24 -17.52
CA PHE A 79 1.55 4.62 -17.11
C PHE A 79 1.38 4.59 -15.58
N SER A 80 2.04 3.64 -14.91
CA SER A 80 2.00 3.59 -13.46
C SER A 80 2.73 4.76 -12.83
N ASP A 81 3.77 5.30 -13.45
CA ASP A 81 4.44 6.50 -12.93
C ASP A 81 3.49 7.69 -12.94
N PHE A 82 2.74 7.88 -14.03
CA PHE A 82 1.68 8.88 -14.07
C PHE A 82 0.63 8.66 -12.97
N THR A 83 0.20 7.41 -12.79
CA THR A 83 -0.79 7.03 -11.76
C THR A 83 -0.24 7.30 -10.35
N ALA A 84 1.02 7.00 -10.09
CA ALA A 84 1.69 7.26 -8.82
C ALA A 84 1.71 8.76 -8.50
N ILE A 85 2.02 9.60 -9.48
CA ILE A 85 2.01 11.06 -9.32
C ILE A 85 0.60 11.56 -9.01
N LEU A 86 -0.41 11.07 -9.73
CA LEU A 86 -1.80 11.46 -9.53
C LEU A 86 -2.30 11.08 -8.13
N ILE A 87 -2.08 9.82 -7.72
CA ILE A 87 -2.43 9.32 -6.38
C ILE A 87 -1.68 10.13 -5.32
N SER A 88 -0.38 10.38 -5.50
CA SER A 88 0.43 11.18 -4.58
C SER A 88 -0.08 12.61 -4.45
N TYR A 89 -0.49 13.26 -5.54
CA TYR A 89 -1.10 14.59 -5.48
C TYR A 89 -2.34 14.63 -4.60
N PHE A 90 -3.26 13.67 -4.76
CA PHE A 90 -4.43 13.57 -3.89
C PHE A 90 -4.07 13.23 -2.45
N ALA A 91 -3.10 12.34 -2.24
CA ALA A 91 -2.60 11.97 -0.92
C ALA A 91 -2.00 13.16 -0.18
N LEU A 92 -1.22 14.00 -0.86
CA LEU A 92 -0.68 15.24 -0.32
C LEU A 92 -1.77 16.24 0.04
N LYS A 93 -2.78 16.39 -0.82
CA LYS A 93 -3.93 17.25 -0.52
C LYS A 93 -4.68 16.77 0.72
N ILE A 94 -4.78 15.46 0.92
CA ILE A 94 -5.36 14.85 2.13
C ILE A 94 -4.42 15.04 3.33
N GLY A 95 -3.11 14.84 3.16
CA GLY A 95 -2.09 14.93 4.21
C GLY A 95 -1.89 16.33 4.76
N LYS A 96 -2.19 17.37 3.97
CA LYS A 96 -2.24 18.78 4.42
C LYS A 96 -3.39 19.06 5.39
N LYS A 97 -4.37 18.15 5.55
CA LYS A 97 -5.39 18.29 6.60
C LYS A 97 -4.71 18.10 7.95
N GLY A 98 -4.78 19.13 8.79
CA GLY A 98 -4.25 19.14 10.15
C GLY A 98 -4.91 18.10 11.05
N ALA A 99 -4.44 18.05 12.30
CA ALA A 99 -4.97 17.16 13.32
C ALA A 99 -6.48 17.38 13.54
N SER A 100 -7.20 16.29 13.77
CA SER A 100 -8.61 16.30 14.18
C SER A 100 -8.80 15.46 15.44
N LEU A 101 -9.96 15.59 16.10
CA LEU A 101 -10.25 14.81 17.31
C LEU A 101 -10.23 13.29 17.08
N GLN A 102 -10.47 12.85 15.84
CA GLN A 102 -10.42 11.43 15.46
C GLN A 102 -9.03 11.01 14.94
N ASN A 103 -8.28 11.94 14.35
CA ASN A 103 -6.95 11.71 13.80
C ASN A 103 -5.98 12.72 14.43
N THR A 104 -5.47 12.40 15.62
CA THR A 104 -4.69 13.30 16.48
C THR A 104 -3.34 13.72 15.86
N PHE A 105 -2.75 12.88 15.01
CA PHE A 105 -1.56 13.21 14.21
C PHE A 105 -1.90 13.70 12.79
N GLY A 106 -3.18 13.95 12.50
CA GLY A 106 -3.67 14.33 11.18
C GLY A 106 -3.60 13.18 10.16
N TYR A 107 -3.53 13.55 8.87
CA TYR A 107 -3.59 12.59 7.76
C TYR A 107 -2.23 12.35 7.09
N ARG A 108 -1.12 12.59 7.79
CA ARG A 108 0.26 12.46 7.26
C ARG A 108 0.55 11.08 6.65
N ARG A 109 -0.06 10.00 7.18
CA ARG A 109 0.10 8.64 6.67
C ARG A 109 -0.65 8.35 5.35
N ALA A 110 -1.50 9.28 4.87
CA ALA A 110 -2.19 9.10 3.60
C ALA A 110 -1.22 8.94 2.42
N GLU A 111 -0.05 9.59 2.48
CA GLU A 111 1.02 9.44 1.48
C GLU A 111 1.56 8.01 1.43
N ILE A 112 1.75 7.38 2.59
CA ILE A 112 2.24 6.00 2.69
C ILE A 112 1.20 5.01 2.15
N LEU A 113 -0.08 5.23 2.47
CA LEU A 113 -1.18 4.43 1.93
C LEU A 113 -1.32 4.58 0.42
N ALA A 114 -1.08 5.78 -0.11
CA ALA A 114 -1.05 6.03 -1.54
C ALA A 114 0.10 5.29 -2.25
N ALA A 115 1.29 5.30 -1.67
CA ALA A 115 2.42 4.51 -2.18
C ALA A 115 2.10 3.00 -2.21
N MET A 116 1.50 2.49 -1.13
CA MET A 116 1.04 1.09 -1.04
C MET A 116 -0.02 0.74 -2.09
N LEU A 117 -0.98 1.64 -2.32
CA LEU A 117 -1.99 1.46 -3.36
C LEU A 117 -1.36 1.40 -4.76
N ASN A 118 -0.40 2.29 -5.04
CA ASN A 118 0.33 2.28 -6.31
C ASN A 118 1.11 0.97 -6.51
N VAL A 119 1.79 0.48 -5.47
CA VAL A 119 2.45 -0.83 -5.50
C VAL A 119 1.47 -1.96 -5.80
N ALA A 120 0.28 -1.95 -5.17
CA ALA A 120 -0.73 -2.97 -5.42
C ALA A 120 -1.22 -2.97 -6.89
N ILE A 121 -1.44 -1.78 -7.47
CA ILE A 121 -1.80 -1.63 -8.89
C ILE A 121 -0.71 -2.20 -9.80
N LEU A 122 0.56 -1.87 -9.52
CA LEU A 122 1.71 -2.36 -10.29
C LEU A 122 1.88 -3.88 -10.22
N LEU A 123 1.74 -4.47 -9.03
CA LEU A 123 1.84 -5.92 -8.86
C LEU A 123 0.68 -6.65 -9.56
N GLY A 124 -0.53 -6.07 -9.53
CA GLY A 124 -1.67 -6.57 -10.29
C GLY A 124 -1.40 -6.57 -11.80
N ALA A 125 -0.95 -5.44 -12.35
CA ALA A 125 -0.62 -5.32 -13.77
C ALA A 125 0.56 -6.23 -14.17
N SER A 126 1.58 -6.34 -13.32
CA SER A 126 2.72 -7.24 -13.49
C SER A 126 2.31 -8.70 -13.59
N THR A 127 1.31 -9.12 -12.79
CA THR A 127 0.79 -10.50 -12.82
C THR A 127 0.13 -10.82 -14.17
N ILE A 128 -0.63 -9.88 -14.73
CA ILE A 128 -1.26 -10.02 -16.05
C ILE A 128 -0.19 -10.15 -17.14
N ILE A 129 0.84 -9.30 -17.09
CA ILE A 129 1.95 -9.33 -18.06
C ILE A 129 2.72 -10.65 -17.97
N VAL A 130 3.05 -11.11 -16.77
CA VAL A 130 3.76 -12.38 -16.55
C VAL A 130 2.96 -13.56 -17.11
N TYR A 131 1.65 -13.60 -16.82
CA TYR A 131 0.77 -14.62 -17.37
C TYR A 131 0.76 -14.60 -18.90
N GLY A 132 0.56 -13.43 -19.51
CA GLY A 132 0.56 -13.26 -20.96
C GLY A 132 1.91 -13.63 -21.61
N ALA A 133 3.02 -13.27 -20.96
CA ALA A 133 4.36 -13.62 -21.42
C ALA A 133 4.62 -15.14 -21.37
N PHE A 134 4.23 -15.81 -20.28
CA PHE A 134 4.33 -17.28 -20.18
C PHE A 134 3.45 -17.99 -21.19
N GLN A 135 2.24 -17.49 -21.43
CA GLN A 135 1.33 -18.05 -22.45
C GLN A 135 1.98 -17.98 -23.84
N ARG A 136 2.63 -16.87 -24.16
CA ARG A 136 3.32 -16.66 -25.45
C ARG A 136 4.64 -17.39 -25.60
N LEU A 137 5.35 -17.66 -24.50
CA LEU A 137 6.52 -18.55 -24.53
C LEU A 137 6.11 -19.98 -24.86
N LYS A 138 4.95 -20.44 -24.36
CA LYS A 138 4.42 -21.77 -24.67
C LYS A 138 3.81 -21.85 -26.08
N ASN A 139 3.06 -20.83 -26.46
CA ASN A 139 2.37 -20.72 -27.75
C ASN A 139 2.78 -19.41 -28.44
N PRO A 140 3.86 -19.42 -29.26
CA PRO A 140 4.33 -18.21 -29.92
C PRO A 140 3.26 -17.60 -30.83
N GLU A 141 2.94 -16.33 -30.58
CA GLU A 141 2.07 -15.50 -31.42
C GLU A 141 2.90 -14.62 -32.36
N ILE A 142 2.35 -14.30 -33.53
CA ILE A 142 3.02 -13.40 -34.47
C ILE A 142 2.95 -11.97 -33.93
N VAL A 143 4.12 -11.37 -33.74
CA VAL A 143 4.25 -9.99 -33.27
C VAL A 143 4.59 -9.09 -34.46
N SER A 144 3.86 -7.98 -34.62
CA SER A 144 4.10 -7.02 -35.69
C SER A 144 5.31 -6.14 -35.36
N GLY A 145 6.52 -6.57 -35.76
CA GLY A 145 7.77 -5.86 -35.49
C GLY A 145 7.78 -4.40 -35.96
N GLY A 146 7.16 -4.12 -37.12
CA GLY A 146 7.02 -2.76 -37.65
C GLY A 146 6.18 -1.84 -36.76
N LEU A 147 5.04 -2.33 -36.24
CA LEU A 147 4.23 -1.58 -35.29
C LEU A 147 4.95 -1.38 -33.96
N VAL A 148 5.60 -2.44 -33.44
CA VAL A 148 6.39 -2.35 -32.21
C VAL A 148 7.49 -1.30 -32.34
N MET A 149 8.27 -1.33 -33.41
CA MET A 149 9.36 -0.38 -33.66
C MET A 149 8.83 1.06 -33.77
N GLY A 150 7.76 1.28 -34.54
CA GLY A 150 7.18 2.61 -34.73
C GLY A 150 6.67 3.22 -33.43
N ILE A 151 5.97 2.43 -32.62
CA ILE A 151 5.36 2.92 -31.37
C ILE A 151 6.39 3.04 -30.25
N ALA A 152 7.35 2.11 -30.16
CA ALA A 152 8.48 2.25 -29.24
C ALA A 152 9.35 3.48 -29.57
N SER A 153 9.47 3.85 -30.86
CA SER A 153 10.16 5.08 -31.27
C SER A 153 9.50 6.34 -30.71
N ILE A 154 8.16 6.38 -30.62
CA ILE A 154 7.43 7.47 -29.97
C ILE A 154 7.82 7.56 -28.48
N GLY A 155 7.93 6.42 -27.80
CA GLY A 155 8.38 6.35 -26.41
C GLY A 155 9.81 6.87 -26.22
N VAL A 156 10.75 6.39 -27.05
CA VAL A 156 12.16 6.84 -27.01
C VAL A 156 12.28 8.35 -27.26
N ILE A 157 11.60 8.87 -28.29
CA ILE A 157 11.65 10.30 -28.62
C ILE A 157 10.99 11.13 -27.52
N GLY A 158 9.85 10.69 -27.01
CA GLY A 158 9.10 11.42 -25.99
C GLY A 158 9.82 11.46 -24.64
N ASN A 159 10.30 10.32 -24.13
CA ASN A 159 11.07 10.26 -22.90
C ASN A 159 12.43 10.96 -23.07
N GLY A 160 13.08 10.79 -24.22
CA GLY A 160 14.32 11.51 -24.55
C GLY A 160 14.13 13.03 -24.59
N PHE A 161 13.03 13.51 -25.17
CA PHE A 161 12.67 14.93 -25.18
C PHE A 161 12.36 15.45 -23.77
N SER A 162 11.60 14.71 -22.95
CA SER A 162 11.35 15.05 -21.55
C SER A 162 12.65 15.13 -20.74
N ALA A 163 13.57 14.19 -20.93
CA ALA A 163 14.87 14.19 -20.27
C ALA A 163 15.72 15.38 -20.72
N TRP A 164 15.76 15.66 -22.03
CA TRP A 164 16.43 16.84 -22.57
C TRP A 164 15.80 18.15 -22.05
N LEU A 165 14.49 18.21 -21.83
CA LEU A 165 13.86 19.40 -21.30
C LEU A 165 14.29 19.69 -19.85
N LEU A 166 14.52 18.64 -19.06
CA LEU A 166 14.87 18.73 -17.64
C LEU A 166 16.38 18.79 -17.35
N HIS A 167 17.27 18.50 -18.32
CA HIS A 167 18.70 18.34 -18.07
C HIS A 167 19.41 19.57 -17.50
N ARG A 168 18.96 20.79 -17.85
CA ARG A 168 19.55 22.04 -17.33
C ARG A 168 19.17 22.23 -15.87
N ASP A 169 17.88 22.09 -15.59
CA ASP A 169 17.29 22.31 -14.28
C ASP A 169 17.69 21.19 -13.28
N ALA A 170 18.08 20.01 -13.79
CA ALA A 170 18.63 18.89 -13.01
C ALA A 170 19.99 19.17 -12.34
N LYS A 171 20.73 20.20 -12.77
CA LYS A 171 22.00 20.58 -12.11
C LYS A 171 21.77 21.38 -10.83
N GLU A 172 20.63 22.04 -10.72
CA GLU A 172 20.34 22.99 -9.65
C GLU A 172 19.40 22.42 -8.58
N SER A 173 18.65 21.36 -8.89
CA SER A 173 17.70 20.75 -7.95
C SER A 173 17.81 19.23 -7.93
N LEU A 174 17.94 18.66 -6.72
CA LEU A 174 17.93 17.21 -6.51
C LEU A 174 16.62 16.57 -6.97
N ASN A 175 15.48 17.25 -6.78
CA ASN A 175 14.17 16.75 -7.21
C ASN A 175 14.08 16.66 -8.74
N VAL A 176 14.58 17.69 -9.44
CA VAL A 176 14.61 17.70 -10.91
C VAL A 176 15.62 16.69 -11.45
N ARG A 177 16.75 16.50 -10.76
CA ARG A 177 17.74 15.45 -11.08
C ARG A 177 17.12 14.06 -10.98
N GLY A 178 16.32 13.79 -9.96
CA GLY A 178 15.56 12.54 -9.82
C GLY A 178 14.64 12.31 -11.01
N ALA A 179 13.81 13.29 -11.36
CA ALA A 179 12.90 13.21 -12.51
C ALA A 179 13.64 13.02 -13.85
N PHE A 180 14.79 13.66 -14.03
CA PHE A 180 15.66 13.49 -15.19
C PHE A 180 16.22 12.06 -15.30
N LEU A 181 16.78 11.51 -14.22
CA LEU A 181 17.32 10.16 -14.21
C LEU A 181 16.22 9.11 -14.43
N HIS A 182 15.02 9.34 -13.89
CA HIS A 182 13.84 8.50 -14.14
C HIS A 182 13.50 8.47 -15.64
N MET A 183 13.36 9.64 -16.25
CA MET A 183 13.03 9.75 -17.67
C MET A 183 14.10 9.12 -18.59
N MET A 184 15.37 9.19 -18.19
CA MET A 184 16.44 8.46 -18.88
C MET A 184 16.29 6.94 -18.76
N GLY A 185 15.84 6.45 -17.60
CA GLY A 185 15.51 5.05 -17.37
C GLY A 185 14.42 4.56 -18.30
N ASP A 186 13.29 5.29 -18.37
CA ASP A 186 12.16 4.95 -19.24
C ASP A 186 12.53 5.03 -20.73
N MET A 187 13.39 5.99 -21.10
CA MET A 187 13.95 6.04 -22.46
C MET A 187 14.75 4.77 -22.76
N LEU A 188 15.57 4.29 -21.82
CA LEU A 188 16.39 3.09 -22.00
C LEU A 188 15.52 1.83 -22.14
N THR A 189 14.45 1.68 -21.35
CA THR A 189 13.53 0.54 -21.49
C THR A 189 12.80 0.60 -22.85
N SER A 190 12.35 1.77 -23.28
CA SER A 190 11.76 1.94 -24.61
C SER A 190 12.75 1.64 -25.74
N VAL A 191 14.06 1.94 -25.58
CA VAL A 191 15.10 1.57 -26.55
C VAL A 191 15.22 0.04 -26.67
N VAL A 192 15.17 -0.69 -25.55
CA VAL A 192 15.20 -2.16 -25.56
C VAL A 192 14.01 -2.73 -26.34
N VAL A 193 12.80 -2.16 -26.16
CA VAL A 193 11.60 -2.57 -26.91
C VAL A 193 11.69 -2.17 -28.38
N LEU A 194 12.27 -1.01 -28.70
CA LEU A 194 12.52 -0.58 -30.08
C LEU A 194 13.44 -1.56 -30.80
N LEU A 195 14.56 -1.95 -30.18
CA LEU A 195 15.48 -2.93 -30.72
C LEU A 195 14.81 -4.30 -30.92
N ASN A 196 13.91 -4.70 -30.02
CA ASN A 196 13.08 -5.89 -30.22
C ASN A 196 12.22 -5.80 -31.49
N GLY A 197 11.51 -4.68 -31.68
CA GLY A 197 10.73 -4.42 -32.89
C GLY A 197 11.58 -4.51 -34.16
N LEU A 198 12.79 -3.92 -34.13
CA LEU A 198 13.75 -3.99 -35.23
C LEU A 198 14.19 -5.44 -35.53
N ILE A 199 14.53 -6.22 -34.50
CA ILE A 199 14.90 -7.63 -34.65
C ILE A 199 13.75 -8.43 -35.27
N LEU A 200 12.51 -8.18 -34.83
CA LEU A 200 11.30 -8.86 -35.31
C LEU A 200 11.01 -8.60 -36.81
N ILE A 201 11.48 -7.49 -37.37
CA ILE A 201 11.36 -7.21 -38.81
C ILE A 201 12.28 -8.12 -39.64
N TYR A 202 13.51 -8.35 -39.17
CA TYR A 202 14.50 -9.16 -39.90
C TYR A 202 14.44 -10.65 -39.53
N LYS A 203 13.93 -10.98 -38.34
CA LYS A 203 13.98 -12.33 -37.78
C LYS A 203 12.73 -12.62 -36.96
N THR A 204 12.10 -13.77 -37.22
CA THR A 204 10.85 -14.20 -36.58
C THR A 204 11.07 -14.76 -35.16
N TRP A 205 11.87 -14.07 -34.35
CA TRP A 205 12.17 -14.42 -32.98
C TRP A 205 11.07 -13.95 -32.02
N TYR A 206 9.85 -14.45 -32.22
CA TYR A 206 8.68 -14.06 -31.42
C TYR A 206 8.82 -14.36 -29.92
N TRP A 207 9.69 -15.29 -29.53
CA TRP A 207 10.00 -15.60 -28.13
C TRP A 207 10.76 -14.47 -27.41
N LEU A 208 11.41 -13.56 -28.15
CA LEU A 208 12.18 -12.45 -27.57
C LEU A 208 11.26 -11.42 -26.90
N ASP A 209 10.08 -11.18 -27.49
CA ASP A 209 9.08 -10.26 -26.96
C ASP A 209 8.60 -10.62 -25.53
N PRO A 210 8.09 -11.84 -25.26
CA PRO A 210 7.73 -12.22 -23.91
C PRO A 210 8.93 -12.31 -22.97
N LEU A 211 10.14 -12.65 -23.44
CA LEU A 211 11.33 -12.61 -22.59
C LEU A 211 11.63 -11.19 -22.10
N LEU A 212 11.65 -10.20 -23.00
CA LEU A 212 11.91 -8.81 -22.65
C LEU A 212 10.81 -8.25 -21.74
N SER A 213 9.56 -8.62 -21.98
CA SER A 213 8.45 -8.32 -21.09
C SER A 213 8.69 -8.83 -19.67
N LEU A 214 9.12 -10.09 -19.51
CA LEU A 214 9.47 -10.65 -18.19
C LEU A 214 10.64 -9.91 -17.53
N MET A 215 11.67 -9.51 -18.30
CA MET A 215 12.78 -8.72 -17.77
C MET A 215 12.32 -7.36 -17.24
N ILE A 216 11.44 -6.68 -17.96
CA ILE A 216 10.84 -5.41 -17.51
C ILE A 216 10.03 -5.67 -16.23
N VAL A 217 9.17 -6.69 -16.19
CA VAL A 217 8.40 -6.98 -14.96
C VAL A 217 9.29 -7.29 -13.76
N ILE A 218 10.39 -8.05 -13.93
CA ILE A 218 11.35 -8.31 -12.83
C ILE A 218 11.90 -6.98 -12.28
N PHE A 219 12.22 -6.03 -13.16
CA PHE A 219 12.65 -4.69 -12.75
C PHE A 219 11.55 -3.95 -11.97
N ILE A 220 10.30 -3.97 -12.45
CA ILE A 220 9.14 -3.39 -11.75
C ILE A 220 8.97 -4.00 -10.36
N VAL A 221 8.93 -5.33 -10.26
CA VAL A 221 8.71 -6.05 -9.00
C VAL A 221 9.83 -5.75 -7.99
N LYS A 222 11.09 -5.64 -8.45
CA LYS A 222 12.21 -5.24 -7.59
C LYS A 222 12.00 -3.85 -7.00
N ASN A 223 11.55 -2.89 -7.80
CA ASN A 223 11.26 -1.53 -7.33
C ASN A 223 10.07 -1.51 -6.37
N CYS A 224 9.00 -2.24 -6.69
CA CYS A 224 7.84 -2.41 -5.81
C CYS A 224 8.21 -3.00 -4.46
N TRP A 225 9.11 -3.99 -4.41
CA TRP A 225 9.53 -4.63 -3.17
C TRP A 225 10.20 -3.64 -2.20
N THR A 226 11.06 -2.76 -2.71
CA THR A 226 11.70 -1.71 -1.92
C THR A 226 10.67 -0.76 -1.32
N ILE A 227 9.76 -0.23 -2.15
CA ILE A 227 8.70 0.70 -1.72
C ILE A 227 7.76 0.03 -0.71
N LEU A 228 7.40 -1.24 -0.96
CA LEU A 228 6.54 -2.04 -0.09
C LEU A 228 7.18 -2.23 1.29
N LYS A 229 8.47 -2.60 1.33
CA LYS A 229 9.22 -2.78 2.58
C LYS A 229 9.29 -1.48 3.39
N GLU A 230 9.65 -0.37 2.75
CA GLU A 230 9.73 0.95 3.41
C GLU A 230 8.36 1.41 3.93
N SER A 231 7.32 1.32 3.09
CA SER A 231 5.96 1.72 3.46
C SER A 231 5.41 0.86 4.59
N THR A 232 5.66 -0.45 4.57
CA THR A 232 5.27 -1.37 5.64
C THR A 232 5.99 -1.05 6.93
N ALA A 233 7.30 -0.74 6.87
CA ALA A 233 8.06 -0.33 8.04
C ALA A 233 7.47 0.92 8.71
N ILE A 234 7.10 1.94 7.92
CA ILE A 234 6.46 3.16 8.44
C ILE A 234 5.09 2.84 9.06
N LEU A 235 4.27 2.00 8.41
CA LEU A 235 2.96 1.60 8.93
C LEU A 235 3.06 0.77 10.22
N MET A 236 4.12 -0.02 10.37
CA MET A 236 4.42 -0.82 11.55
C MET A 236 5.08 -0.02 12.68
N ASN A 237 5.20 1.31 12.55
CA ASN A 237 5.91 2.18 13.49
C ASN A 237 7.36 1.73 13.72
N ALA A 238 8.03 1.20 12.69
CA ALA A 238 9.43 0.82 12.80
C ALA A 238 10.31 2.06 13.00
N THR A 239 11.47 1.84 13.63
CA THR A 239 12.51 2.86 13.77
C THR A 239 12.98 3.33 12.39
N PRO A 240 13.08 4.66 12.14
CA PRO A 240 13.59 5.18 10.89
C PRO A 240 15.01 4.66 10.60
N GLY A 241 15.29 4.24 9.36
CA GLY A 241 16.56 3.57 9.03
C GLY A 241 17.83 4.40 9.18
N HIS A 242 17.73 5.72 9.30
CA HIS A 242 18.85 6.62 9.56
C HIS A 242 19.11 6.86 11.05
N LEU A 243 18.21 6.41 11.93
CA LEU A 243 18.27 6.67 13.36
C LEU A 243 18.81 5.44 14.10
N ASP A 244 19.95 5.62 14.76
CA ASP A 244 20.49 4.62 15.69
C ASP A 244 20.02 4.93 17.11
N ILE A 245 19.14 4.08 17.64
CA ILE A 245 18.59 4.22 19.00
C ILE A 245 19.69 4.12 20.07
N GLN A 246 20.74 3.34 19.84
CA GLN A 246 21.85 3.22 20.80
C GLN A 246 22.67 4.51 20.83
N ALA A 247 22.89 5.13 19.68
CA ALA A 247 23.54 6.43 19.60
C ALA A 247 22.70 7.52 20.32
N VAL A 248 21.38 7.52 20.14
CA VAL A 248 20.47 8.43 20.85
C VAL A 248 20.52 8.19 22.36
N GLN A 249 20.50 6.93 22.81
CA GLN A 249 20.59 6.59 24.23
C GLN A 249 21.90 7.09 24.85
N THR A 250 23.03 6.80 24.20
CA THR A 250 24.36 7.22 24.66
C THR A 250 24.46 8.75 24.71
N PHE A 251 23.93 9.43 23.68
CA PHE A 251 23.88 10.88 23.64
C PHE A 251 23.10 11.49 24.81
N LEU A 252 21.92 10.94 25.11
CA LEU A 252 21.11 11.40 26.24
C LEU A 252 21.80 11.10 27.58
N GLN A 253 22.43 9.95 27.74
CA GLN A 253 23.16 9.61 28.97
C GLN A 253 24.38 10.51 29.25
N ASN A 254 24.89 11.24 28.25
CA ASN A 254 25.98 12.18 28.43
C ASN A 254 25.55 13.53 29.04
N PHE A 255 24.24 13.77 29.22
CA PHE A 255 23.78 14.96 29.92
C PHE A 255 24.05 14.83 31.43
N PRO A 256 24.66 15.83 32.07
CA PRO A 256 25.05 15.75 33.48
C PRO A 256 23.86 15.63 34.43
N ASP A 257 22.70 16.16 34.03
CA ASP A 257 21.47 16.18 34.83
C ASP A 257 20.65 14.87 34.67
N ILE A 258 21.12 13.89 33.88
CA ILE A 258 20.40 12.65 33.56
C ILE A 258 21.11 11.46 34.23
N SER A 259 20.40 10.76 35.11
CA SER A 259 20.89 9.57 35.81
C SER A 259 20.67 8.28 35.01
N GLY A 260 19.73 8.27 34.06
CA GLY A 260 19.45 7.11 33.22
C GLY A 260 18.41 7.38 32.14
N VAL A 261 18.38 6.55 31.10
CA VAL A 261 17.42 6.63 29.99
C VAL A 261 17.00 5.23 29.61
N HIS A 262 15.68 5.01 29.50
CA HIS A 262 15.11 3.73 29.14
C HIS A 262 13.80 3.91 28.34
N TYR A 263 13.22 2.81 27.88
CA TYR A 263 11.97 2.78 27.09
C TYR A 263 12.01 3.70 25.84
N LEU A 264 13.07 3.58 25.05
CA LEU A 264 13.26 4.40 23.85
C LEU A 264 12.44 3.83 22.68
N HIS A 265 11.51 4.62 22.17
CA HIS A 265 10.73 4.31 20.99
C HIS A 265 10.85 5.46 20.00
N ALA A 266 11.21 5.16 18.75
CA ALA A 266 11.19 6.13 17.66
C ALA A 266 10.42 5.56 16.48
N TRP A 267 9.60 6.38 15.84
CA TRP A 267 8.85 5.99 14.66
C TRP A 267 8.65 7.16 13.70
N SER A 268 8.43 6.85 12.42
CA SER A 268 8.10 7.85 11.41
C SER A 268 6.62 8.24 11.47
N LEU A 269 6.31 9.54 11.43
CA LEU A 269 4.93 10.04 11.36
C LEU A 269 4.35 9.99 9.93
N GLY A 270 5.22 9.98 8.92
CA GLY A 270 4.90 9.92 7.50
C GLY A 270 6.17 9.86 6.65
N SER A 271 6.18 10.58 5.52
CA SER A 271 7.37 10.79 4.68
C SER A 271 8.41 11.73 5.32
N SER A 272 7.99 12.50 6.32
CA SER A 272 8.80 13.47 7.05
C SER A 272 8.34 13.52 8.52
N GLY A 273 9.28 13.80 9.41
CA GLY A 273 9.05 13.85 10.86
C GLY A 273 9.30 12.52 11.57
N VAL A 274 10.03 12.60 12.68
CA VAL A 274 10.40 11.49 13.55
C VAL A 274 9.83 11.78 14.94
N ALA A 275 8.84 10.97 15.31
CA ALA A 275 8.34 10.97 16.67
C ALA A 275 9.21 10.07 17.54
N PHE A 276 9.41 10.51 18.77
CA PHE A 276 10.26 9.83 19.74
C PHE A 276 9.61 9.87 21.12
N SER A 277 9.69 8.77 21.85
CA SER A 277 9.23 8.66 23.22
C SER A 277 10.30 7.99 24.05
N CYS A 278 10.65 8.55 25.20
CA CYS A 278 11.53 7.89 26.15
C CYS A 278 11.27 8.30 27.59
N HIS A 279 11.78 7.48 28.52
CA HIS A 279 11.78 7.77 29.94
C HIS A 279 13.18 8.23 30.35
N VAL A 280 13.25 9.35 31.06
CA VAL A 280 14.47 10.01 31.49
C VAL A 280 14.48 10.06 33.01
N VAL A 281 15.45 9.38 33.62
CA VAL A 281 15.66 9.35 35.06
C VAL A 281 16.52 10.53 35.46
N VAL A 282 16.06 11.32 36.41
CA VAL A 282 16.71 12.53 36.94
C VAL A 282 16.67 12.52 38.47
N GLU A 283 17.46 13.36 39.13
CA GLU A 283 17.35 13.52 40.58
C GLU A 283 15.99 14.11 41.00
N ASP A 284 15.57 13.82 42.24
CA ASP A 284 14.32 14.34 42.81
C ASP A 284 14.35 15.88 42.87
N GLN A 285 13.52 16.49 42.04
CA GLN A 285 13.48 17.93 41.84
C GLN A 285 12.05 18.39 41.51
N PRO A 286 11.71 19.66 41.78
CA PRO A 286 10.43 20.22 41.36
C PRO A 286 10.23 20.10 39.84
N ILE A 287 9.01 19.74 39.40
CA ILE A 287 8.64 19.63 37.97
C ILE A 287 8.92 20.93 37.19
N SER A 288 8.91 22.09 37.85
CA SER A 288 9.28 23.36 37.22
C SER A 288 10.73 23.41 36.72
N GLN A 289 11.64 22.67 37.35
CA GLN A 289 13.06 22.60 36.98
C GLN A 289 13.29 21.65 35.79
N THR A 290 12.53 20.55 35.71
CA THR A 290 12.63 19.59 34.59
C THR A 290 12.25 20.21 33.24
N ARG A 291 11.47 21.31 33.23
CA ARG A 291 11.14 22.07 32.03
C ARG A 291 12.39 22.56 31.27
N GLN A 292 13.39 23.11 31.98
CA GLN A 292 14.60 23.64 31.33
C GLN A 292 15.44 22.52 30.72
N LEU A 293 15.54 21.40 31.43
CA LEU A 293 16.21 20.20 30.93
C LEU A 293 15.50 19.64 29.68
N ARG A 294 14.15 19.55 29.71
CA ARG A 294 13.35 19.13 28.56
C ARG A 294 13.60 19.99 27.32
N GLU A 295 13.62 21.31 27.46
CA GLU A 295 13.85 22.23 26.34
C GLU A 295 15.25 22.03 25.73
N LYS A 296 16.28 21.84 26.58
CA LYS A 296 17.65 21.52 26.12
C LYS A 296 17.71 20.20 25.37
N ILE A 297 17.11 19.13 25.92
CA ILE A 297 17.08 17.81 25.29
C ILE A 297 16.34 17.87 23.95
N ASN A 298 15.17 18.50 23.91
CA ASN A 298 14.38 18.61 22.68
C ASN A 298 15.16 19.30 21.56
N HIS A 299 15.85 20.40 21.86
CA HIS A 299 16.65 21.11 20.87
C HIS A 299 17.84 20.27 20.37
N ALA A 300 18.51 19.59 21.29
CA ALA A 300 19.64 18.73 20.99
C ALA A 300 19.25 17.51 20.13
N LEU A 301 18.13 16.84 20.46
CA LEU A 301 17.59 15.73 19.70
C LEU A 301 17.17 16.15 18.27
N PHE A 302 16.62 17.35 18.12
CA PHE A 302 16.29 17.89 16.80
C PHE A 302 17.55 18.17 15.97
N GLN A 303 18.56 18.82 16.56
CA GLN A 303 19.79 19.20 15.85
C GLN A 303 20.63 18.01 15.40
N GLU A 304 20.82 17.02 16.27
CA GLU A 304 21.73 15.89 15.99
C GLU A 304 21.03 14.71 15.29
N PHE A 305 19.75 14.48 15.60
CA PHE A 305 19.04 13.28 15.14
C PHE A 305 17.79 13.58 14.31
N GLY A 306 17.43 14.86 14.11
CA GLY A 306 16.25 15.25 13.33
C GLY A 306 14.91 14.88 13.98
N ILE A 307 14.90 14.63 15.29
CA ILE A 307 13.69 14.26 16.04
C ILE A 307 12.86 15.53 16.30
N ASP A 308 11.69 15.62 15.69
CA ASP A 308 10.83 16.81 15.73
C ASP A 308 9.67 16.71 16.73
N HIS A 309 9.26 15.49 17.11
CA HIS A 309 8.22 15.26 18.10
C HIS A 309 8.69 14.37 19.27
N PRO A 310 9.60 14.87 20.13
CA PRO A 310 10.02 14.16 21.34
C PRO A 310 8.98 14.28 22.47
N VAL A 311 8.61 13.14 23.06
CA VAL A 311 7.81 13.01 24.28
C VAL A 311 8.70 12.40 25.36
N LEU A 312 9.08 13.24 26.33
CA LEU A 312 9.98 12.85 27.41
C LEU A 312 9.19 12.69 28.71
N GLN A 313 9.22 11.49 29.29
CA GLN A 313 8.68 11.21 30.62
C GLN A 313 9.81 11.29 31.64
N PHE A 314 9.74 12.22 32.59
CA PHE A 314 10.73 12.35 33.65
C PHE A 314 10.37 11.47 34.86
N GLU A 315 11.36 10.74 35.37
CA GLU A 315 11.23 9.83 36.51
C GLU A 315 12.36 10.11 37.50
N THR A 316 12.14 9.83 38.80
CA THR A 316 13.15 10.07 39.84
C THR A 316 13.89 8.82 40.30
N ASN A 317 13.41 7.64 39.90
CA ASN A 317 14.05 6.35 40.13
C ASN A 317 13.92 5.49 38.88
N ALA A 318 14.97 4.72 38.56
CA ALA A 318 14.86 3.70 37.53
C ALA A 318 13.81 2.67 37.96
N CYS A 319 12.77 2.47 37.16
CA CYS A 319 11.74 1.48 37.44
C CYS A 319 12.40 0.09 37.57
N GLY A 320 12.32 -0.52 38.77
CA GLY A 320 12.84 -1.85 39.06
C GLY A 320 11.72 -2.87 39.31
N ASN A 321 11.73 -3.94 38.49
CA ASN A 321 10.89 -5.17 38.48
C ASN A 321 9.43 -5.00 37.97
N GLY A 322 9.12 -5.60 36.80
CA GLY A 322 7.94 -5.41 35.94
C GLY A 322 6.54 -5.64 36.55
N ASN A 323 5.42 -5.22 35.95
CA ASN A 323 5.02 -5.05 34.53
C ASN A 323 3.87 -4.01 34.38
N LEU A 324 3.33 -3.59 33.21
CA LEU A 324 3.29 -4.16 31.84
C LEU A 324 4.04 -3.30 30.80
N PHE A 325 4.81 -3.94 29.90
CA PHE A 325 5.48 -3.42 28.69
C PHE A 325 6.94 -2.92 28.77
N CYS A 326 7.53 -2.67 29.94
CA CYS A 326 8.92 -2.15 30.03
C CYS A 326 9.99 -3.24 30.29
N GLU A 327 9.62 -4.52 30.34
CA GLU A 327 10.49 -5.59 30.86
C GLU A 327 11.44 -6.21 29.81
N ASP A 328 11.11 -6.14 28.51
CA ASP A 328 11.85 -6.89 27.48
C ASP A 328 13.16 -6.23 27.01
N THR A 329 13.43 -4.96 27.37
CA THR A 329 14.66 -4.25 26.94
C THR A 329 15.73 -4.10 28.02
N CYS A 330 15.49 -4.56 29.25
CA CYS A 330 16.33 -4.21 30.41
C CYS A 330 17.01 -5.38 31.15
N THR A 331 16.96 -6.63 30.69
CA THR A 331 17.57 -7.75 31.44
C THR A 331 18.98 -8.13 30.97
N ALA A 332 19.99 -7.54 31.61
CA ALA A 332 21.29 -8.19 31.81
C ALA A 332 21.59 -8.29 33.33
N GLU A 333 21.74 -9.55 33.79
CA GLU A 333 22.34 -10.02 35.06
C GLU A 333 21.48 -10.30 36.33
N SER A 334 20.90 -11.52 36.36
CA SER A 334 21.04 -12.57 37.42
C SER A 334 20.37 -12.40 38.83
N PRO A 335 20.30 -13.45 39.71
CA PRO A 335 19.02 -14.10 40.05
C PRO A 335 18.66 -14.20 41.55
N SER A 336 17.37 -14.21 41.91
CA SER A 336 16.91 -14.97 43.11
C SER A 336 15.38 -15.16 43.23
N ARG A 337 14.99 -16.44 43.08
CA ARG A 337 13.94 -17.23 43.81
C ARG A 337 12.43 -16.90 43.72
N PRO A 338 11.58 -17.93 43.88
CA PRO A 338 10.28 -18.02 43.23
C PRO A 338 9.12 -17.47 44.08
N LEU A 339 8.16 -16.84 43.42
CA LEU A 339 6.89 -16.44 44.01
C LEU A 339 5.92 -17.63 44.07
N LYS A 340 5.45 -17.94 45.28
CA LYS A 340 4.15 -18.57 45.50
C LYS A 340 3.18 -17.49 45.94
N HIS A 341 2.18 -17.21 45.12
CA HIS A 341 0.83 -16.99 45.63
C HIS A 341 -0.17 -17.32 44.52
N GLY A 342 -1.03 -18.29 44.84
CA GLY A 342 -2.34 -18.33 44.22
C GLY A 342 -3.19 -17.25 44.85
N ASP A 343 -4.09 -16.67 44.06
CA ASP A 343 -5.43 -16.48 44.55
C ASP A 343 -6.44 -16.46 43.42
N ASN A 344 -7.63 -16.94 43.78
CA ASN A 344 -8.77 -17.20 42.94
C ASN A 344 -9.25 -15.93 42.20
N GLN A 345 -9.27 -15.97 40.87
CA GLN A 345 -10.18 -15.13 40.10
C GLN A 345 -11.39 -15.95 39.67
N THR A 346 -12.51 -15.55 40.25
CA THR A 346 -13.88 -15.91 39.92
C THR A 346 -14.11 -15.93 38.41
N ALA A 347 -14.54 -17.09 37.94
CA ALA A 347 -15.01 -17.35 36.59
C ALA A 347 -16.19 -16.44 36.24
N TRP A 348 -15.93 -15.33 35.56
CA TRP A 348 -16.88 -14.81 34.60
C TRP A 348 -16.85 -15.76 33.41
N THR A 349 -17.98 -16.41 33.15
CA THR A 349 -18.18 -17.28 32.01
C THR A 349 -17.94 -16.50 30.72
N GLU A 350 -16.70 -16.50 30.23
CA GLU A 350 -16.43 -16.20 28.84
C GLU A 350 -17.25 -17.17 28.02
N LYS A 351 -18.26 -16.64 27.33
CA LYS A 351 -19.02 -17.37 26.33
C LYS A 351 -18.01 -17.80 25.26
N THR A 352 -17.42 -18.98 25.42
CA THR A 352 -16.40 -19.52 24.53
C THR A 352 -17.06 -19.79 23.18
N TRP A 353 -17.05 -18.80 22.29
CA TRP A 353 -17.36 -19.03 20.89
C TRP A 353 -16.36 -20.07 20.38
N PRO A 354 -16.81 -21.24 19.89
CA PRO A 354 -15.92 -22.36 19.62
C PRO A 354 -14.90 -21.97 18.55
N ARG A 355 -13.66 -21.69 18.97
CA ARG A 355 -12.53 -21.33 18.09
C ARG A 355 -12.36 -22.35 16.95
N HIS A 356 -12.62 -23.62 17.23
CA HIS A 356 -12.60 -24.71 16.27
C HIS A 356 -13.67 -24.56 15.18
N PHE A 357 -14.86 -24.06 15.53
CA PHE A 357 -15.91 -23.81 14.55
C PHE A 357 -15.58 -22.63 13.65
N ALA A 358 -15.05 -21.53 14.21
CA ALA A 358 -14.57 -20.40 13.41
C ALA A 358 -13.41 -20.79 12.47
N LEU A 359 -12.51 -21.65 12.93
CA LEU A 359 -11.44 -22.19 12.08
C LEU A 359 -12.01 -23.09 10.97
N ALA A 360 -12.92 -24.00 11.29
CA ALA A 360 -13.57 -24.86 10.29
C ALA A 360 -14.34 -24.04 9.24
N ALA A 361 -15.12 -23.05 9.70
CA ALA A 361 -15.87 -22.13 8.85
C ALA A 361 -14.96 -21.42 7.84
N ARG A 362 -13.81 -20.94 8.31
CA ARG A 362 -12.78 -20.27 7.50
C ARG A 362 -12.14 -21.22 6.48
N LEU A 363 -11.80 -22.43 6.89
CA LEU A 363 -11.20 -23.44 5.99
C LEU A 363 -12.18 -23.86 4.89
N ILE A 364 -13.46 -24.06 5.25
CA ILE A 364 -14.52 -24.42 4.30
C ILE A 364 -14.76 -23.28 3.30
N LEU A 365 -15.00 -22.05 3.76
CA LEU A 365 -15.22 -20.90 2.88
C LEU A 365 -14.00 -20.62 1.99
N GLY A 366 -12.81 -20.62 2.57
CA GLY A 366 -11.57 -20.37 1.84
C GLY A 366 -11.31 -21.42 0.76
N GLY A 367 -11.49 -22.71 1.09
CA GLY A 367 -11.33 -23.80 0.13
C GLY A 367 -12.34 -23.75 -1.01
N VAL A 368 -13.62 -23.47 -0.70
CA VAL A 368 -14.69 -23.33 -1.70
C VAL A 368 -14.42 -22.18 -2.66
N PHE A 369 -14.02 -21.01 -2.15
CA PHE A 369 -13.70 -19.84 -2.96
C PHE A 369 -12.50 -20.07 -3.89
N ILE A 370 -11.46 -20.74 -3.38
CA ILE A 370 -10.30 -21.13 -4.20
C ILE A 370 -10.72 -22.09 -5.30
N TYR A 371 -11.48 -23.14 -4.96
CA TYR A 371 -11.92 -24.11 -5.97
C TYR A 371 -12.82 -23.45 -7.03
N ALA A 372 -13.79 -22.65 -6.62
CA ALA A 372 -14.72 -21.95 -7.52
C ALA A 372 -14.02 -20.93 -8.43
N SER A 373 -12.99 -20.24 -7.92
CA SER A 373 -12.21 -19.30 -8.71
C SER A 373 -11.30 -19.98 -9.72
N LEU A 374 -10.71 -21.13 -9.39
CA LEU A 374 -9.83 -21.87 -10.30
C LEU A 374 -10.56 -22.30 -11.57
N ASP A 375 -11.80 -22.79 -11.46
CA ASP A 375 -12.59 -23.16 -12.64
C ASP A 375 -12.85 -21.96 -13.57
N LYS A 376 -13.19 -20.81 -12.99
CA LYS A 376 -13.45 -19.56 -13.72
C LYS A 376 -12.19 -18.95 -14.35
N ILE A 377 -11.03 -19.12 -13.69
CA ILE A 377 -9.72 -18.67 -14.21
C ILE A 377 -9.28 -19.53 -15.38
N LEU A 378 -9.54 -20.85 -15.33
CA LEU A 378 -9.22 -21.77 -16.41
C LEU A 378 -10.15 -21.59 -17.62
N HIS A 379 -11.40 -21.19 -17.40
CA HIS A 379 -12.41 -21.04 -18.44
C HIS A 379 -13.09 -19.65 -18.46
N PRO A 380 -12.34 -18.56 -18.70
CA PRO A 380 -12.85 -17.19 -18.58
C PRO A 380 -13.90 -16.85 -19.64
N ALA A 381 -13.82 -17.46 -20.84
CA ALA A 381 -14.81 -17.27 -21.90
C ALA A 381 -16.18 -17.86 -21.52
N ALA A 382 -16.19 -19.09 -20.99
CA ALA A 382 -17.41 -19.74 -20.50
C ALA A 382 -18.04 -18.96 -19.34
N PHE A 383 -17.21 -18.40 -18.45
CA PHE A 383 -17.68 -17.55 -17.37
C PHE A 383 -18.26 -16.22 -17.89
N ALA A 384 -17.63 -15.58 -18.88
CA ALA A 384 -18.14 -14.36 -19.52
C ALA A 384 -19.50 -14.61 -20.19
N ASP A 385 -19.67 -15.74 -20.89
CA ASP A 385 -20.95 -16.13 -21.50
C ASP A 385 -22.03 -16.36 -20.44
N ALA A 386 -21.69 -17.02 -19.33
CA ALA A 386 -22.61 -17.18 -18.20
C ALA A 386 -23.04 -15.83 -17.62
N VAL A 387 -22.10 -14.87 -17.46
CA VAL A 387 -22.39 -13.52 -16.98
C VAL A 387 -23.24 -12.72 -17.97
N PHE A 388 -22.99 -12.85 -19.27
CA PHE A 388 -23.75 -12.20 -20.34
C PHE A 388 -25.21 -12.64 -20.35
N ASN A 389 -25.47 -13.93 -20.16
CA ASN A 389 -26.81 -14.49 -20.16
C ASN A 389 -27.70 -13.97 -19.02
N TYR A 390 -27.13 -13.36 -17.98
CA TYR A 390 -27.91 -12.73 -16.91
C TYR A 390 -28.49 -11.35 -17.26
N GLN A 391 -28.00 -10.69 -18.31
CA GLN A 391 -28.49 -9.36 -18.73
C GLN A 391 -28.51 -8.31 -17.59
N LEU A 392 -27.63 -8.47 -16.60
CA LEU A 392 -27.51 -7.57 -15.45
C LEU A 392 -26.49 -6.45 -15.70
N LEU A 393 -25.52 -6.71 -16.58
CA LEU A 393 -24.39 -5.83 -16.83
C LEU A 393 -24.32 -5.44 -18.30
N PRO A 394 -23.86 -4.20 -18.60
CA PRO A 394 -23.63 -3.77 -19.98
C PRO A 394 -22.46 -4.55 -20.60
N ALA A 395 -22.53 -4.81 -21.91
CA ALA A 395 -21.60 -5.69 -22.63
C ALA A 395 -20.11 -5.34 -22.43
N GLN A 396 -19.82 -4.05 -22.26
CA GLN A 396 -18.46 -3.55 -22.06
C GLN A 396 -17.85 -3.97 -20.70
N LEU A 397 -18.69 -4.22 -19.70
CA LEU A 397 -18.26 -4.51 -18.33
C LEU A 397 -18.10 -6.02 -18.07
N ILE A 398 -18.69 -6.86 -18.93
CA ILE A 398 -18.72 -8.32 -18.76
C ILE A 398 -17.32 -8.91 -18.87
N ASN A 399 -16.56 -8.54 -19.91
CA ASN A 399 -15.20 -9.05 -20.09
C ASN A 399 -14.28 -8.62 -18.94
N LEU A 400 -14.44 -7.38 -18.45
CA LEU A 400 -13.67 -6.89 -17.31
C LEU A 400 -14.02 -7.66 -16.02
N MET A 401 -15.31 -7.89 -15.76
CA MET A 401 -15.74 -8.65 -14.58
C MET A 401 -15.40 -10.13 -14.67
N ALA A 402 -15.52 -10.75 -15.84
CA ALA A 402 -15.13 -12.12 -16.08
C ALA A 402 -13.63 -12.34 -15.85
N LEU A 403 -12.81 -11.33 -16.15
CA LEU A 403 -11.39 -11.37 -15.85
C LEU A 403 -11.11 -11.06 -14.37
N ALA A 404 -11.72 -10.04 -13.77
CA ALA A 404 -11.34 -9.52 -12.45
C ALA A 404 -11.95 -10.30 -11.26
N LEU A 405 -13.21 -10.73 -11.39
CA LEU A 405 -13.96 -11.34 -10.29
C LEU A 405 -13.37 -12.68 -9.82
N PRO A 406 -12.93 -13.60 -10.70
CA PRO A 406 -12.30 -14.85 -10.27
C PRO A 406 -11.03 -14.64 -9.45
N TRP A 407 -10.20 -13.65 -9.81
CA TRP A 407 -9.00 -13.33 -9.02
C TRP A 407 -9.33 -12.72 -7.66
N LEU A 408 -10.40 -11.92 -7.57
CA LEU A 408 -10.91 -11.42 -6.30
C LEU A 408 -11.37 -12.58 -5.41
N GLU A 409 -12.13 -13.53 -5.95
CA GLU A 409 -12.57 -14.74 -5.24
C GLU A 409 -11.38 -15.58 -4.76
N LEU A 410 -10.38 -15.81 -5.61
CA LEU A 410 -9.16 -16.55 -5.26
C LEU A 410 -8.40 -15.84 -4.13
N THR A 411 -8.22 -14.53 -4.23
CA THR A 411 -7.50 -13.73 -3.24
C THR A 411 -8.21 -13.77 -1.89
N LEU A 412 -9.53 -13.58 -1.87
CA LEU A 412 -10.34 -13.67 -0.66
C LEU A 412 -10.28 -15.09 -0.05
N GLY A 413 -10.30 -16.13 -0.88
CA GLY A 413 -10.15 -17.51 -0.43
C GLY A 413 -8.78 -17.79 0.21
N VAL A 414 -7.69 -17.31 -0.38
CA VAL A 414 -6.32 -17.43 0.16
C VAL A 414 -6.15 -16.62 1.45
N LEU A 415 -6.71 -15.42 1.54
CA LEU A 415 -6.68 -14.61 2.76
C LEU A 415 -7.45 -15.29 3.90
N LEU A 416 -8.61 -15.90 3.59
CA LEU A 416 -9.32 -16.73 4.55
C LEU A 416 -8.48 -17.93 4.97
N LEU A 417 -7.87 -18.71 4.05
CA LEU A 417 -7.08 -19.88 4.45
C LEU A 417 -5.81 -19.53 5.24
N SER A 418 -5.10 -18.48 4.86
CA SER A 418 -3.85 -18.04 5.51
C SER A 418 -4.11 -17.36 6.86
N GLY A 419 -5.27 -16.74 7.05
CA GLY A 419 -5.58 -15.99 8.26
C GLY A 419 -5.02 -14.57 8.26
N ILE A 420 -4.51 -14.12 7.12
CA ILE A 420 -4.00 -12.77 6.91
C ILE A 420 -5.19 -11.85 6.64
N TRP A 421 -5.27 -10.74 7.37
CA TRP A 421 -6.30 -9.71 7.18
C TRP A 421 -7.76 -10.25 7.22
N LEU A 422 -8.04 -11.13 8.19
CA LEU A 422 -9.34 -11.79 8.35
C LEU A 422 -10.57 -10.87 8.33
N PRO A 423 -10.60 -9.71 9.02
CA PRO A 423 -11.77 -8.85 9.00
C PRO A 423 -12.11 -8.35 7.59
N GLY A 424 -11.09 -7.93 6.82
CA GLY A 424 -11.27 -7.49 5.44
C GLY A 424 -11.68 -8.64 4.51
N ALA A 425 -11.03 -9.81 4.65
CA ALA A 425 -11.37 -11.00 3.87
C ALA A 425 -12.81 -11.46 4.11
N THR A 426 -13.25 -11.52 5.38
CA THR A 426 -14.65 -11.91 5.71
C THR A 426 -15.67 -10.91 5.18
N LEU A 427 -15.38 -9.60 5.25
CA LEU A 427 -16.25 -8.55 4.70
C LEU A 427 -16.33 -8.65 3.17
N GLY A 428 -15.21 -8.86 2.49
CA GLY A 428 -15.17 -9.04 1.03
C GLY A 428 -15.96 -10.26 0.57
N VAL A 429 -15.79 -11.40 1.25
CA VAL A 429 -16.57 -12.63 0.99
C VAL A 429 -18.06 -12.40 1.23
N ASN A 430 -18.43 -11.67 2.29
CA ASN A 430 -19.82 -11.37 2.59
C ASN A 430 -20.47 -10.51 1.49
N LEU A 431 -19.81 -9.43 1.06
CA LEU A 431 -20.29 -8.58 -0.02
C LEU A 431 -20.46 -9.36 -1.32
N LEU A 432 -19.48 -10.19 -1.66
CA LEU A 432 -19.51 -10.99 -2.89
C LEU A 432 -20.66 -12.01 -2.87
N LEU A 433 -20.87 -12.71 -1.75
CA LEU A 433 -22.01 -13.64 -1.58
C LEU A 433 -23.36 -12.91 -1.65
N ILE A 434 -23.47 -11.69 -1.10
CA ILE A 434 -24.69 -10.86 -1.22
C ILE A 434 -24.94 -10.48 -2.68
N THR A 435 -23.91 -10.05 -3.40
CA THR A 435 -24.04 -9.70 -4.83
C THR A 435 -24.48 -10.91 -5.66
N PHE A 436 -23.90 -12.09 -5.42
CA PHE A 436 -24.32 -13.32 -6.10
C PHE A 436 -25.76 -13.72 -5.76
N LEU A 437 -26.13 -13.73 -4.47
CA LEU A 437 -27.49 -14.07 -4.05
C LEU A 437 -28.52 -13.08 -4.64
N GLY A 438 -28.19 -11.79 -4.68
CA GLY A 438 -29.01 -10.74 -5.29
C GLY A 438 -29.17 -10.96 -6.80
N ALA A 439 -28.09 -11.29 -7.51
CA ALA A 439 -28.16 -11.64 -8.92
C ALA A 439 -29.07 -12.86 -9.16
N LEU A 440 -28.96 -13.91 -8.35
CA LEU A 440 -29.82 -15.10 -8.45
C LEU A 440 -31.30 -14.78 -8.22
N ILE A 441 -31.62 -13.99 -7.20
CA ILE A 441 -33.00 -13.58 -6.90
C ILE A 441 -33.58 -12.76 -8.06
N ILE A 442 -32.82 -11.80 -8.59
CA ILE A 442 -33.26 -10.97 -9.72
C ILE A 442 -33.50 -11.83 -10.96
N ASN A 443 -32.63 -12.80 -11.25
CA ASN A 443 -32.79 -13.70 -12.39
C ASN A 443 -33.97 -14.66 -12.22
N SER A 444 -34.16 -15.22 -11.01
CA SER A 444 -35.32 -16.04 -10.69
C SER A 444 -36.63 -15.26 -10.82
N ALA A 445 -36.65 -13.99 -10.40
CA ALA A 445 -37.82 -13.13 -10.56
C ALA A 445 -38.14 -12.79 -12.04
N ARG A 446 -37.13 -12.83 -12.91
CA ARG A 446 -37.26 -12.63 -14.36
C ARG A 446 -37.62 -13.90 -15.14
N GLY A 447 -37.73 -15.05 -14.46
CA GLY A 447 -38.08 -16.34 -15.09
C GLY A 447 -36.98 -16.92 -15.99
N LEU A 448 -35.73 -16.47 -15.85
CA LEU A 448 -34.58 -17.00 -16.60
C LEU A 448 -34.05 -18.25 -15.90
N ASN A 449 -34.31 -19.43 -16.47
CA ASN A 449 -33.84 -20.73 -15.94
C ASN A 449 -32.38 -21.00 -16.36
N ILE A 450 -31.44 -20.30 -15.73
CA ILE A 450 -30.00 -20.48 -15.96
C ILE A 450 -29.42 -21.24 -14.76
N SER A 451 -28.81 -22.41 -15.01
CA SER A 451 -28.10 -23.19 -13.99
C SER A 451 -26.89 -22.41 -13.47
N CYS A 452 -26.78 -22.24 -12.16
CA CYS A 452 -25.75 -21.45 -11.51
C CYS A 452 -25.04 -22.26 -10.40
N GLY A 453 -24.08 -23.07 -10.80
CA GLY A 453 -23.18 -23.72 -9.85
C GLY A 453 -22.00 -22.82 -9.52
N CYS A 454 -21.65 -22.70 -8.23
CA CYS A 454 -20.31 -22.26 -7.81
C CYS A 454 -19.18 -23.18 -8.35
N PHE A 455 -19.57 -24.33 -8.94
CA PHE A 455 -18.72 -25.46 -9.28
C PHE A 455 -18.95 -26.05 -10.68
N SER A 456 -19.73 -25.40 -11.56
CA SER A 456 -19.90 -25.91 -12.93
C SER A 456 -20.04 -24.79 -13.96
N THR A 457 -19.17 -24.82 -14.96
CA THR A 457 -19.24 -24.04 -16.21
C THR A 457 -20.04 -24.75 -17.31
N ASP A 458 -20.62 -25.92 -17.03
CA ASP A 458 -21.40 -26.71 -17.98
C ASP A 458 -22.76 -26.07 -18.29
N THR A 459 -22.93 -25.66 -19.55
CA THR A 459 -24.14 -25.02 -20.09
C THR A 459 -25.29 -25.99 -20.41
N THR A 460 -25.16 -27.27 -20.04
CA THR A 460 -26.08 -28.34 -20.48
C THR A 460 -27.03 -28.88 -19.40
N ALA A 461 -26.93 -28.45 -18.13
CA ALA A 461 -27.79 -28.92 -17.05
C ALA A 461 -28.97 -27.96 -16.75
N ALA A 462 -30.17 -28.53 -16.65
CA ALA A 462 -31.46 -27.87 -16.56
C ALA A 462 -31.72 -27.16 -15.21
N GLY A 463 -32.25 -25.93 -15.28
CA GLY A 463 -33.08 -25.27 -14.24
C GLY A 463 -32.41 -24.91 -12.91
N LEU A 464 -32.88 -23.84 -12.27
CA LEU A 464 -32.43 -23.44 -10.93
C LEU A 464 -32.82 -24.55 -9.92
N SER A 465 -31.84 -25.28 -9.36
CA SER A 465 -32.11 -26.29 -8.35
C SER A 465 -32.25 -25.63 -6.97
N TRP A 466 -33.26 -26.03 -6.20
CA TRP A 466 -33.41 -25.58 -4.79
C TRP A 466 -32.16 -25.84 -3.95
N TRP A 467 -31.33 -26.82 -4.36
CA TRP A 467 -30.05 -27.11 -3.73
C TRP A 467 -28.99 -26.02 -3.92
N ASP A 468 -28.97 -25.31 -5.04
CA ASP A 468 -28.02 -24.22 -5.28
C ASP A 468 -28.32 -23.02 -4.37
N VAL A 469 -29.59 -22.70 -4.21
CA VAL A 469 -30.06 -21.63 -3.31
C VAL A 469 -29.73 -21.97 -1.85
N LEU A 470 -30.00 -23.21 -1.42
CA LEU A 470 -29.69 -23.67 -0.06
C LEU A 470 -28.19 -23.67 0.23
N ARG A 471 -27.37 -24.10 -0.74
CA ARG A 471 -25.90 -24.06 -0.65
C ARG A 471 -25.39 -22.63 -0.47
N ASP A 472 -25.88 -21.70 -1.28
CA ASP A 472 -25.41 -20.31 -1.26
C ASP A 472 -25.86 -19.59 0.02
N ILE A 473 -27.08 -19.87 0.51
CA ILE A 473 -27.54 -19.43 1.85
C ILE A 473 -26.66 -19.99 2.96
N PHE A 474 -26.26 -21.27 2.87
CA PHE A 474 -25.37 -21.89 3.85
C PHE A 474 -24.01 -21.17 3.89
N PHE A 475 -23.37 -20.92 2.74
CA PHE A 475 -22.10 -20.19 2.69
C PHE A 475 -22.23 -18.75 3.17
N PHE A 476 -23.33 -18.08 2.84
CA PHE A 476 -23.63 -16.74 3.37
C PHE A 476 -23.75 -16.75 4.90
N SER A 477 -24.46 -17.72 5.49
CA SER A 477 -24.60 -17.84 6.94
C SER A 477 -23.25 -18.05 7.64
N LEU A 478 -22.36 -18.83 7.02
CA LEU A 478 -21.02 -19.12 7.53
C LEU A 478 -20.12 -17.87 7.46
N SER A 479 -20.26 -17.06 6.40
CA SER A 479 -19.56 -15.79 6.23
C SER A 479 -20.03 -14.74 7.26
N VAL A 480 -21.35 -14.61 7.47
CA VAL A 480 -21.92 -13.72 8.50
C VAL A 480 -21.45 -14.12 9.89
N TYR A 481 -21.43 -15.43 10.20
CA TYR A 481 -20.90 -15.93 11.46
C TYR A 481 -19.44 -15.50 11.68
N LEU A 482 -18.58 -15.63 10.66
CA LEU A 482 -17.19 -15.20 10.74
C LEU A 482 -17.06 -13.69 10.93
N LEU A 483 -17.85 -12.88 10.22
CA LEU A 483 -17.83 -11.43 10.36
C LEU A 483 -18.20 -10.99 11.79
N VAL A 484 -19.25 -11.57 12.36
CA VAL A 484 -19.68 -11.31 13.74
C VAL A 484 -18.63 -11.79 14.74
N TYR A 485 -18.08 -12.99 14.55
CA TYR A 485 -17.03 -13.55 15.41
C TYR A 485 -15.78 -12.64 15.47
N HIS A 486 -15.33 -12.12 14.34
CA HIS A 486 -14.17 -11.22 14.29
C HIS A 486 -14.48 -9.82 14.84
N SER A 487 -15.70 -9.32 14.62
CA SER A 487 -16.14 -8.03 15.19
C SER A 487 -16.15 -8.05 16.71
N ILE A 488 -16.70 -9.12 17.31
CA ILE A 488 -16.74 -9.28 18.77
C ILE A 488 -15.33 -9.48 19.32
N ARG A 489 -14.50 -10.34 18.71
CA ARG A 489 -13.13 -10.58 19.18
C ARG A 489 -12.25 -9.32 19.16
N ARG A 490 -12.51 -8.38 18.24
CA ARG A 490 -11.83 -7.08 18.17
C ARG A 490 -12.24 -6.12 19.30
N GLN A 491 -13.40 -6.32 19.92
CA GLN A 491 -13.86 -5.52 21.06
C GLN A 491 -13.35 -6.07 22.40
N THR A 492 -13.00 -7.36 22.44
CA THR A 492 -12.56 -8.07 23.66
C THR A 492 -11.05 -8.27 23.76
N ALA A 493 -10.30 -7.95 22.70
CA ALA A 493 -8.83 -8.01 22.63
C ALA A 493 -8.28 -6.60 22.47
#